data_AF-A0A7X3TNB5-F1
#
_entry.id   AF-A0A7X3TNB5-F1
#
_cell.length_a   1.000
_cell.length_b   1.000
_cell.length_c   1.000
_cell.angle_alpha   90.00
_cell.angle_beta   90.00
_cell.angle_gamma   90.00
#
_symmetry.space_group_name_H-M   'P 1'
#
loop_
_entity.id
_entity.type
_entity.pdbx_description
1 polymer ?
#
loop_
_entity_poly.entity_id
_entity_poly.type
_entity_poly.pdbx_seq_one_letter_code
_entity_poly.pdbx_strand_id
1 'polypeptide(L)' 'SPDTAPSKRIGHLVPDYQKPFMGNLAALEIGIHAIRRECPHFEEWLERLEHSLTTSG' A
#
# COMPACT_ATOMS: atom_id res chain seq x y z
N SER A 1 14.13 -9.34 -10.38
CA SER A 1 14.15 -8.93 -11.79
C SER A 1 13.09 -7.86 -12.00
N PRO A 2 13.34 -6.77 -12.76
CA PRO A 2 12.35 -5.72 -13.02
C PRO A 2 11.01 -6.24 -13.60
N ASP A 3 11.02 -7.39 -14.29
CA ASP A 3 9.83 -8.00 -14.89
C ASP A 3 8.95 -8.79 -13.90
N THR A 4 9.48 -9.15 -12.73
CA THR A 4 8.72 -9.91 -11.70
C THR A 4 8.00 -9.00 -10.71
N ALA A 5 8.13 -7.67 -10.84
CA ALA A 5 7.48 -6.72 -9.96
C ALA A 5 5.95 -6.88 -10.01
N PRO A 6 5.24 -6.81 -8.87
CA PRO A 6 3.78 -6.96 -8.84
C PRO A 6 3.06 -6.05 -9.84
N SER A 7 3.47 -4.79 -9.98
CA SER A 7 2.85 -3.85 -10.93
C SER A 7 3.05 -4.22 -12.39
N LYS A 8 4.12 -4.94 -12.75
CA LYS A 8 4.35 -5.42 -14.13
C LYS A 8 3.49 -6.64 -14.44
N ARG A 9 3.34 -7.54 -13.47
CA ARG A 9 2.39 -8.67 -13.58
C ARG A 9 0.95 -8.21 -13.77
N ILE A 10 0.51 -7.19 -13.04
CA ILE A 10 -0.84 -6.63 -13.19
C ILE A 10 -1.01 -5.98 -14.56
N GLY A 11 -0.01 -5.23 -15.05
CA GLY A 11 -0.06 -4.61 -16.38
C GLY A 11 -0.17 -5.60 -17.54
N HIS A 12 0.31 -6.84 -17.38
CA HIS A 12 0.08 -7.89 -18.38
C HIS A 12 -1.34 -8.48 -18.35
N LEU A 13 -2.05 -8.36 -17.21
CA LEU A 13 -3.39 -8.92 -17.01
C LEU A 13 -4.50 -7.89 -17.25
N VAL A 14 -4.22 -6.62 -17.00
CA VAL A 14 -5.17 -5.51 -17.10
C VAL A 14 -4.61 -4.49 -18.10
N PRO A 15 -5.12 -4.46 -19.34
CA PRO A 15 -4.56 -3.66 -20.43
C PRO A 15 -4.42 -2.16 -20.11
N ASP A 16 -5.36 -1.59 -19.38
CA ASP A 16 -5.38 -0.16 -19.01
C ASP A 16 -4.86 0.10 -17.59
N TYR A 17 -3.99 -0.79 -17.08
CA TYR A 17 -3.48 -0.65 -15.72
C TYR A 17 -2.66 0.62 -15.52
N GLN A 18 -3.23 1.57 -14.78
CA GLN A 18 -2.56 2.79 -14.36
C GLN A 18 -2.10 2.65 -12.91
N LYS A 19 -0.82 2.27 -12.72
CA LYS A 19 -0.25 1.95 -11.40
C LYS A 19 -0.60 2.99 -10.30
N PRO A 20 -0.42 4.30 -10.48
CA PRO A 20 -0.74 5.25 -9.42
C PRO A 20 -2.24 5.35 -9.15
N PHE A 21 -3.06 5.48 -10.20
CA PHE A 21 -4.51 5.67 -10.07
C PHE A 21 -5.19 4.42 -9.50
N MET A 22 -4.98 3.27 -10.13
CA MET A 22 -5.61 2.02 -9.71
C MET A 22 -5.02 1.48 -8.40
N GLY A 23 -3.74 1.76 -8.11
CA GLY A 23 -3.14 1.45 -6.82
C GLY A 23 -3.79 2.24 -5.67
N ASN A 24 -4.06 3.53 -5.88
CA ASN A 24 -4.77 4.35 -4.89
C ASN A 24 -6.21 3.85 -4.67
N LEU A 25 -6.95 3.54 -5.74
CA LEU A 25 -8.31 2.99 -5.62
C LEU A 25 -8.30 1.66 -4.87
N ALA A 26 -7.35 0.76 -5.17
CA ALA A 26 -7.23 -0.51 -4.45
C ALA A 26 -6.95 -0.30 -2.95
N ALA A 27 -6.06 0.63 -2.59
CA ALA A 27 -5.78 0.93 -1.18
C ALA A 27 -7.01 1.52 -0.46
N LEU A 28 -7.77 2.39 -1.12
CA LEU A 28 -9.00 2.97 -0.60
C LEU A 28 -10.07 1.89 -0.36
N GLU A 29 -10.25 0.98 -1.32
CA GLU A 29 -11.23 -0.11 -1.25
C GLU A 29 -10.87 -1.14 -0.16
N ILE A 30 -9.60 -1.54 -0.06
CA ILE A 30 -9.13 -2.48 0.98
C ILE A 30 -9.29 -1.84 2.38
N GLY A 31 -8.98 -0.55 2.48
CA GLY A 31 -9.08 0.20 3.72
C GLY A 31 -7.89 -0.03 4.67
N ILE A 32 -7.58 1.00 5.45
CA ILE A 32 -6.39 1.05 6.30
C ILE A 32 -6.33 -0.09 7.33
N HIS A 33 -7.46 -0.46 7.94
CA HIS A 33 -7.49 -1.53 8.94
C HIS A 33 -7.11 -2.91 8.39
N ALA A 34 -7.53 -3.21 7.15
CA ALA A 34 -7.15 -4.46 6.52
C ALA A 34 -5.67 -4.43 6.11
N ILE A 35 -5.17 -3.32 5.58
CA ILE A 35 -3.74 -3.16 5.24
C ILE A 35 -2.86 -3.34 6.48
N ARG A 36 -3.23 -2.72 7.61
CA ARG A 36 -2.58 -2.87 8.92
C ARG A 36 -2.51 -4.35 9.36
N ARG A 37 -3.65 -5.05 9.30
CA ARG A 37 -3.76 -6.46 9.72
C ARG A 37 -2.93 -7.43 8.85
N GLU A 38 -2.96 -7.25 7.53
CA GLU A 38 -2.33 -8.19 6.59
C GLU A 38 -0.84 -7.89 6.34
N CYS A 39 -0.36 -6.70 6.71
CA CYS A 39 1.03 -6.29 6.51
C CYS A 39 1.64 -5.76 7.82
N PRO A 40 2.24 -6.63 8.65
CA PRO A 40 2.85 -6.23 9.92
C PRO A 40 3.93 -5.15 9.77
N HIS A 41 4.67 -5.15 8.67
CA HIS A 41 5.67 -4.10 8.40
C HIS A 41 5.05 -2.73 8.14
N PHE A 42 3.88 -2.70 7.50
CA PHE A 42 3.15 -1.46 7.30
C PHE A 42 2.57 -0.96 8.62
N GLU A 43 2.04 -1.87 9.45
CA GLU A 43 1.57 -1.54 10.79
C GLU A 43 2.67 -0.90 11.63
N GLU A 44 3.82 -1.57 11.78
CA GLU A 44 4.93 -1.09 12.58
C GLU A 44 5.44 0.28 12.09
N TRP A 45 5.51 0.47 10.78
CA TRP A 45 5.87 1.77 10.20
C TRP A 45 4.86 2.85 10.55
N LEU A 46 3.55 2.54 10.47
CA LEU A 46 2.49 3.49 10.77
C LEU A 46 2.45 3.85 12.26
N GLU A 47 2.59 2.87 13.15
CA GLU A 47 2.66 3.08 14.60
C GLU A 47 3.81 4.03 14.98
N ARG A 48 4.99 3.88 14.34
CA ARG A 48 6.13 4.79 14.55
C ARG A 48 5.81 6.22 14.15
N LEU A 49 5.09 6.41 13.05
CA LEU A 49 4.65 7.74 12.61
C LEU A 49 3.63 8.33 13.60
N GLU A 50 2.59 7.58 13.97
CA GLU A 50 1.57 7.99 14.94
C GLU A 50 2.19 8.37 16.30
N HIS A 51 3.17 7.60 16.76
CA HIS A 51 3.89 7.90 18.00
C HIS A 51 4.69 9.21 17.91
N SER A 52 5.41 9.44 16.80
CA SER A 52 6.19 10.67 16.61
C SER A 52 5.34 11.96 16.60
N LEU A 53 4.08 11.84 16.17
CA LEU A 53 3.13 12.94 16.18
C LEU A 53 2.58 13.24 17.58
N THR A 54 2.59 12.24 18.47
CA THR A 54 2.03 12.36 19.82
C THR A 54 3.04 12.97 20.80
N THR A 55 4.34 12.82 20.57
CA THR A 55 5.41 13.27 21.48
C THR A 55 5.80 14.74 21.31
N SER A 56 5.06 15.52 20.50
CA SER A 56 5.29 16.96 20.31
C SER A 56 4.42 17.87 21.19
N GLY A 57 3.93 17.35 22.34
CA GLY A 57 3.13 18.09 23.33
C GLY A 57 3.90 18.40 24.60
#